data_AF-A0A7Y5C0B1-F1
#
_entry.id   AF-A0A7Y5C0B1-F1
#
_cell.length_a   1.000
_cell.length_b   1.000
_cell.length_c   1.000
_cell.angle_alpha   90.00
_cell.angle_beta   90.00
_cell.angle_gamma   90.00
#
_symmetry.space_group_name_H-M   'P 1'
#
loop_
_entity.id
_entity.type
_entity.pdbx_description
1 polymer ?
#
loop_
_entity_poly.entity_id
_entity_poly.type
_entity_poly.pdbx_seq_one_letter_code
_entity_poly.pdbx_strand_id
1 'polypeptide(L)'
;MNHWADFKTLTEVIPNHYYFASLVFGLVLGTIVIHLHESSKESYLNELAQSKSDVEEQKKILEQQKEEIISSIQYARRMQNAILPQEDVIYRNIPLSFILYKPRDIVSGDFFWFHEINADNYIIVCADCTGHGVPGALMTVIGSNLLTQIITENRLYQPAKILQELDERISATLK
;
A
#
# COMPACT_ATOMS: atom_id res chain seq x y z
N MET A 1 -29.47 -82.91 -18.85
CA MET A 1 -29.70 -83.28 -17.45
C MET A 1 -28.52 -82.75 -16.63
N ASN A 2 -28.81 -81.80 -15.74
CA ASN A 2 -28.00 -81.33 -14.60
C ASN A 2 -26.62 -80.67 -14.82
N HIS A 3 -26.61 -79.46 -15.40
CA HIS A 3 -25.48 -78.51 -15.25
C HIS A 3 -25.55 -77.63 -13.98
N TRP A 4 -26.56 -77.84 -13.13
CA TRP A 4 -26.76 -77.09 -11.87
C TRP A 4 -26.18 -77.78 -10.63
N ALA A 5 -25.62 -78.98 -10.76
CA ALA A 5 -25.14 -79.76 -9.61
C ALA A 5 -23.76 -79.30 -9.07
N ASP A 6 -22.95 -78.64 -9.90
CA ASP A 6 -21.58 -78.22 -9.53
C ASP A 6 -21.49 -76.89 -8.79
N PHE A 7 -22.56 -76.11 -8.74
CA PHE A 7 -22.56 -74.86 -7.98
C PHE A 7 -22.77 -75.10 -6.47
N LYS A 8 -23.42 -76.22 -6.10
CA LYS A 8 -23.66 -76.59 -4.69
C LYS A 8 -22.43 -77.16 -3.98
N THR A 9 -21.51 -77.78 -4.72
CA THR A 9 -20.29 -78.39 -4.17
C THR A 9 -19.21 -77.35 -3.89
N LEU A 10 -19.19 -76.23 -4.61
CA LEU A 10 -18.24 -75.13 -4.34
C LEU A 10 -18.50 -74.43 -2.99
N THR A 11 -19.73 -74.44 -2.49
CA THR A 11 -20.06 -73.90 -1.16
C THR A 11 -19.75 -74.84 0.01
N GLU A 12 -19.54 -76.15 -0.25
CA GLU A 12 -19.20 -77.14 0.79
C GLU A 12 -17.68 -77.34 0.98
N VAL A 13 -16.85 -76.87 0.04
CA VAL A 13 -15.39 -77.11 0.02
C VAL A 13 -14.57 -75.99 0.67
N ILE A 14 -15.16 -74.82 0.92
CA ILE A 14 -14.49 -73.73 1.64
C ILE A 14 -14.98 -73.73 3.09
N PRO A 15 -14.15 -74.11 4.07
CA PRO A 15 -14.55 -74.09 5.47
C PRO A 15 -15.03 -72.69 5.91
N ASN A 16 -16.12 -72.64 6.68
CA ASN A 16 -16.72 -71.38 7.18
C ASN A 16 -15.72 -70.43 7.88
N HIS A 17 -14.59 -70.93 8.38
CA HIS A 17 -13.55 -70.10 9.00
C HIS A 17 -12.81 -69.19 8.01
N TYR A 18 -12.77 -69.47 6.71
CA TYR A 18 -12.15 -68.60 5.71
C TYR A 18 -12.98 -67.34 5.42
N TYR A 19 -14.31 -67.47 5.33
CA TYR A 19 -15.21 -66.31 5.21
C TYR A 19 -15.11 -65.41 6.43
N PHE A 20 -15.02 -66.00 7.62
CA PHE A 20 -14.79 -65.27 8.86
C PHE A 20 -13.43 -64.55 8.84
N ALA A 21 -12.35 -65.21 8.44
CA ALA A 21 -11.03 -64.61 8.33
C ALA A 21 -10.99 -63.45 7.31
N SER A 22 -11.64 -63.58 6.16
CA SER A 22 -11.74 -62.52 5.15
C SER A 22 -12.52 -61.29 5.66
N LEU A 23 -13.61 -61.51 6.38
CA LEU A 23 -14.39 -60.43 7.00
C LEU A 23 -13.56 -59.66 8.05
N VAL A 24 -12.86 -60.40 8.93
CA VAL A 24 -11.96 -59.81 9.93
C VAL A 24 -10.85 -59.01 9.26
N PHE A 25 -10.24 -59.55 8.20
CA PHE A 25 -9.19 -58.86 7.45
C PHE A 25 -9.68 -57.57 6.79
N GLY A 26 -10.88 -57.58 6.20
CA GLY A 26 -11.51 -56.39 5.61
C GLY A 26 -11.79 -55.30 6.65
N LEU A 27 -12.25 -55.69 7.86
CA LEU A 27 -12.43 -54.75 8.97
C LEU A 27 -11.11 -54.14 9.43
N VAL A 28 -10.05 -54.94 9.57
CA VAL A 28 -8.71 -54.47 9.95
C VAL A 28 -8.14 -53.52 8.90
N LEU A 29 -8.26 -53.84 7.60
CA LEU A 29 -7.86 -52.94 6.52
C LEU A 29 -8.67 -51.63 6.55
N GLY A 30 -9.97 -51.72 6.78
CA GLY A 30 -10.84 -50.55 6.91
C GLY A 30 -10.40 -49.62 8.04
N THR A 31 -10.11 -50.17 9.23
CA THR A 31 -9.63 -49.36 10.37
C THR A 31 -8.28 -48.73 10.10
N ILE A 32 -7.36 -49.45 9.44
CA ILE A 32 -6.05 -48.92 9.06
C ILE A 32 -6.21 -47.75 8.07
N VAL A 33 -7.04 -47.90 7.03
CA VAL A 33 -7.28 -46.85 6.04
C VAL A 33 -7.92 -45.60 6.67
N ILE A 34 -8.91 -45.78 7.55
CA ILE A 34 -9.53 -44.67 8.28
C ILE A 34 -8.48 -43.93 9.12
N HIS A 35 -7.65 -44.68 9.86
CA HIS A 35 -6.62 -44.08 10.70
C HIS A 35 -5.56 -43.32 9.89
N LEU A 36 -5.14 -43.86 8.74
CA LEU A 36 -4.21 -43.17 7.82
C LEU A 36 -4.81 -41.89 7.23
N HIS A 37 -6.10 -41.91 6.88
CA HIS A 37 -6.80 -40.73 6.37
C HIS A 37 -6.96 -39.66 7.45
N GLU A 38 -7.31 -40.05 8.67
CA GLU A 38 -7.44 -39.16 9.82
C GLU A 38 -6.09 -38.51 10.18
N SER A 39 -5.01 -39.29 10.21
CA SER A 39 -3.65 -38.78 10.43
C SER A 39 -3.18 -37.83 9.32
N SER A 40 -3.51 -38.12 8.05
CA SER A 40 -3.21 -37.22 6.92
C SER A 40 -4.00 -35.91 7.02
N LYS A 41 -5.27 -35.99 7.43
CA LYS A 41 -6.14 -34.83 7.63
C LYS A 41 -5.65 -33.97 8.79
N GLU A 42 -5.23 -34.56 9.90
CA GLU A 42 -4.64 -33.82 11.03
C GLU A 42 -3.36 -33.10 10.60
N SER A 43 -2.48 -33.77 9.85
CA SER A 43 -1.26 -33.14 9.34
C SER A 43 -1.57 -31.94 8.43
N TYR A 44 -2.53 -32.09 7.52
CA TYR A 44 -3.00 -31.01 6.65
C TYR A 44 -3.66 -29.86 7.43
N LEU A 45 -4.47 -30.17 8.45
CA LEU A 45 -5.11 -29.15 9.29
C LEU A 45 -4.09 -28.38 10.12
N ASN A 46 -3.05 -29.04 10.61
CA ASN A 46 -1.95 -28.42 11.33
C ASN A 46 -1.13 -27.51 10.41
N GLU A 47 -0.77 -27.97 9.22
CA GLU A 47 -0.06 -27.17 8.22
C GLU A 47 -0.88 -25.95 7.80
N LEU A 48 -2.20 -26.13 7.59
CA LEU A 48 -3.12 -25.04 7.25
C LEU A 48 -3.23 -24.03 8.41
N ALA A 49 -3.33 -24.50 9.65
CA ALA A 49 -3.38 -23.64 10.83
C ALA A 49 -2.08 -22.84 10.99
N GLN A 50 -0.93 -23.48 10.78
CA GLN A 50 0.37 -22.82 10.80
C GLN A 50 0.48 -21.76 9.70
N SER A 51 0.18 -22.12 8.45
CA SER A 51 0.20 -21.17 7.32
C SER A 51 -0.72 -19.97 7.55
N LYS A 52 -1.91 -20.20 8.13
CA LYS A 52 -2.83 -19.13 8.49
C LYS A 52 -2.25 -18.22 9.58
N SER A 53 -1.62 -18.80 10.60
CA SER A 53 -0.95 -18.05 11.67
C SER A 53 0.18 -17.18 11.10
N ASP A 54 1.02 -17.74 10.22
CA ASP A 54 2.12 -17.02 9.59
C ASP A 54 1.62 -15.84 8.74
N VAL A 55 0.52 -16.04 8.00
CA VAL A 55 -0.13 -14.97 7.21
C VAL A 55 -0.71 -13.88 8.12
N GLU A 56 -1.33 -14.24 9.25
CA GLU A 56 -1.85 -13.27 10.21
C GLU A 56 -0.73 -12.45 10.86
N GLU A 57 0.39 -13.08 11.19
CA GLU A 57 1.57 -12.40 11.73
C GLU A 57 2.17 -11.42 10.70
N GLN A 58 2.38 -11.88 9.47
CA GLN A 58 2.88 -11.01 8.39
C GLN A 58 1.94 -9.84 8.12
N LYS A 59 0.62 -10.08 8.14
CA LYS A 59 -0.38 -9.02 7.99
C LYS A 59 -0.26 -7.98 9.10
N LYS A 60 -0.11 -8.41 10.35
CA LYS A 60 0.04 -7.48 11.49
C LYS A 60 1.29 -6.61 11.36
N ILE A 61 2.42 -7.20 10.97
CA ILE A 61 3.67 -6.47 10.73
C ILE A 61 3.48 -5.44 9.61
N LEU A 62 2.84 -5.84 8.51
CA LEU A 62 2.56 -4.95 7.39
C LEU A 62 1.63 -3.79 7.76
N GLU A 63 0.60 -4.06 8.56
CA GLU A 63 -0.32 -3.03 9.07
C GLU A 63 0.42 -2.01 9.94
N GLN A 64 1.27 -2.48 10.85
CA GLN A 64 2.08 -1.59 11.70
C GLN A 64 3.04 -0.73 10.86
N GLN A 65 3.76 -1.33 9.91
CA GLN A 65 4.65 -0.57 9.01
C GLN A 65 3.89 0.47 8.18
N LYS A 66 2.69 0.12 7.71
CA LYS A 66 1.82 1.04 6.97
C LYS A 66 1.40 2.22 7.84
N GLU A 67 1.02 1.99 9.09
CA GLU A 67 0.67 3.07 10.03
C GLU A 67 1.83 4.04 10.25
N GLU A 68 3.04 3.52 10.48
CA GLU A 68 4.25 4.32 10.65
C GLU A 68 4.55 5.18 9.41
N ILE A 69 4.45 4.60 8.21
CA ILE A 69 4.63 5.31 6.93
C ILE A 69 3.58 6.42 6.76
N ILE A 70 2.29 6.11 7.00
CA ILE A 70 1.22 7.09 6.88
C ILE A 70 1.43 8.24 7.86
N SER A 71 1.82 7.96 9.10
CA SER A 71 2.08 8.98 10.12
C SER A 71 3.20 9.94 9.69
N SER A 72 4.26 9.41 9.07
CA SER A 72 5.39 10.19 8.56
C SER A 72 4.98 11.09 7.40
N ILE A 73 4.15 10.57 6.48
CA ILE A 73 3.63 11.35 5.35
C ILE A 73 2.65 12.44 5.84
N GLN A 74 1.83 12.16 6.86
CA GLN A 74 0.98 13.18 7.48
C GLN A 74 1.79 14.29 8.13
N TYR A 75 2.92 13.97 8.76
CA TYR A 75 3.83 14.97 9.29
C TYR A 75 4.42 15.84 8.18
N ALA A 76 4.86 15.23 7.07
CA ALA A 76 5.32 15.97 5.89
C ALA A 76 4.24 16.91 5.32
N ARG A 77 2.97 16.49 5.28
CA ARG A 77 1.84 17.35 4.89
C ARG A 77 1.72 18.59 5.78
N ARG A 78 1.91 18.44 7.09
CA ARG A 78 1.88 19.59 8.02
C ARG A 78 2.99 20.60 7.68
N MET A 79 4.19 20.12 7.36
CA MET A 79 5.27 20.99 6.91
C MET A 79 4.94 21.69 5.59
N GLN A 80 4.44 20.94 4.60
CA GLN A 80 4.07 21.50 3.30
C GLN A 80 3.01 22.60 3.46
N ASN A 81 1.98 22.37 4.26
CA ASN A 81 0.94 23.36 4.55
C ASN A 81 1.50 24.60 5.28
N ALA A 82 2.50 24.43 6.15
CA ALA A 82 3.11 25.55 6.87
C ALA A 82 3.94 26.47 5.95
N ILE A 83 4.35 25.98 4.79
CA ILE A 83 5.12 26.73 3.79
C ILE A 83 4.20 27.47 2.80
N LEU A 84 2.95 27.04 2.66
CA LEU A 84 1.99 27.72 1.79
C LEU A 84 1.65 29.12 2.35
N PRO A 85 1.45 30.13 1.48
CA PRO A 85 1.03 31.45 1.91
C PRO A 85 -0.28 31.42 2.69
N GLN A 86 -0.42 32.30 3.67
CA GLN A 86 -1.68 32.48 4.37
C GLN A 86 -2.70 33.16 3.44
N GLU A 87 -3.91 32.60 3.38
CA GLU A 87 -4.95 33.09 2.45
C GLU A 87 -5.38 34.53 2.75
N ASP A 88 -5.32 34.97 4.00
CA ASP A 88 -5.70 36.33 4.40
C ASP A 88 -4.78 37.41 3.81
N VAL A 89 -3.49 37.09 3.63
CA VAL A 89 -2.52 37.96 2.96
C VAL A 89 -2.89 38.13 1.47
N ILE A 90 -3.33 37.05 0.84
CA ILE A 90 -3.75 37.05 -0.57
C ILE A 90 -5.06 37.83 -0.73
N TYR A 91 -6.08 37.53 0.08
CA TYR A 91 -7.41 38.17 -0.03
C TYR A 91 -7.37 39.67 0.30
N ARG A 92 -6.42 40.11 1.12
CA ARG A 92 -6.20 41.54 1.39
C ARG A 92 -5.67 42.28 0.16
N ASN A 93 -4.75 41.67 -0.57
CA ASN A 93 -4.12 42.24 -1.76
C ASN A 93 -4.99 42.06 -3.02
N ILE A 94 -5.81 41.02 -3.07
CA ILE A 94 -6.66 40.68 -4.22
C ILE A 94 -8.08 40.40 -3.71
N PRO A 95 -8.87 41.46 -3.44
CA PRO A 95 -10.25 41.31 -3.03
C PRO A 95 -11.06 40.55 -4.08
N LEU A 96 -12.06 39.77 -3.66
CA LEU A 96 -12.93 38.96 -4.53
C LEU A 96 -12.21 37.83 -5.29
N SER A 97 -11.08 37.33 -4.77
CA SER A 97 -10.41 36.12 -5.26
C SER A 97 -10.76 34.88 -4.43
N PHE A 98 -10.41 33.70 -4.92
CA PHE A 98 -10.51 32.42 -4.19
C PHE A 98 -9.31 31.53 -4.51
N ILE A 99 -8.96 30.64 -3.58
CA ILE A 99 -7.91 29.64 -3.76
C ILE A 99 -8.55 28.26 -3.82
N LEU A 100 -8.27 27.50 -4.89
CA LEU A 100 -8.71 26.11 -5.02
C LEU A 100 -7.49 25.19 -5.01
N TYR A 101 -7.20 24.60 -3.86
CA TYR A 101 -6.08 23.67 -3.68
C TYR A 101 -6.58 22.29 -3.25
N LYS A 102 -6.55 21.33 -4.19
CA LYS A 102 -7.07 19.96 -4.02
C LYS A 102 -6.02 18.93 -4.42
N PRO A 103 -5.07 18.60 -3.54
CA PRO A 103 -4.04 17.61 -3.84
C PRO A 103 -4.63 16.22 -4.02
N ARG A 104 -4.04 15.42 -4.92
CA ARG A 104 -4.48 14.04 -5.20
C ARG A 104 -4.14 13.07 -4.06
N ASP A 105 -2.93 13.19 -3.52
CA ASP A 105 -2.38 12.36 -2.45
C ASP A 105 -2.29 13.16 -1.13
N ILE A 106 -1.80 12.54 -0.04
CA ILE A 106 -1.66 13.22 1.27
C ILE A 106 -0.75 14.46 1.16
N VAL A 107 0.26 14.40 0.28
CA VAL A 107 1.17 15.49 -0.04
C VAL A 107 1.17 15.75 -1.54
N SER A 108 1.40 16.99 -1.95
CA SER A 108 1.28 17.45 -3.35
C SER A 108 2.63 17.76 -3.99
N GLY A 109 2.75 17.70 -5.32
CA GLY A 109 3.83 18.37 -6.06
C GLY A 109 3.49 19.83 -6.37
N ASP A 110 2.19 20.09 -6.53
CA ASP A 110 1.62 21.39 -6.82
C ASP A 110 1.72 22.31 -5.59
N PHE A 111 2.02 23.58 -5.82
CA PHE A 111 1.97 24.59 -4.79
C PHE A 111 1.72 25.99 -5.36
N PHE A 112 1.35 26.90 -4.48
CA PHE A 112 1.28 28.31 -4.79
C PHE A 112 2.13 29.11 -3.82
N TRP A 113 2.60 30.26 -4.27
CA TRP A 113 3.44 31.16 -3.50
C TRP A 113 2.98 32.60 -3.76
N PHE A 114 3.09 33.45 -2.75
CA PHE A 114 2.61 34.84 -2.81
C PHE A 114 3.55 35.76 -2.06
N HIS A 115 3.82 36.92 -2.65
CA HIS A 115 4.54 38.00 -1.99
C HIS A 115 4.05 39.37 -2.44
N GLU A 116 3.74 40.20 -1.47
CA GLU A 116 3.43 41.62 -1.65
C GLU A 116 4.75 42.40 -1.73
N ILE A 117 4.98 43.09 -2.85
CA ILE A 117 6.15 43.96 -3.03
C ILE A 117 5.87 45.34 -2.41
N ASN A 118 4.68 45.88 -2.70
CA ASN A 118 4.13 47.12 -2.17
C ASN A 118 2.60 47.13 -2.39
N ALA A 119 1.94 48.22 -1.97
CA ALA A 119 0.48 48.34 -1.99
C ALA A 119 -0.19 48.05 -3.35
N ASP A 120 0.50 48.31 -4.46
CA ASP A 120 -0.05 48.14 -5.81
C ASP A 120 0.58 46.98 -6.59
N ASN A 121 1.62 46.33 -6.05
CA ASN A 121 2.39 45.31 -6.75
C ASN A 121 2.62 44.08 -5.89
N TYR A 122 2.32 42.91 -6.47
CA TYR A 122 2.54 41.61 -5.84
C TYR A 122 3.00 40.60 -6.89
N ILE A 123 3.59 39.50 -6.43
CA ILE A 123 3.93 38.34 -7.23
C ILE A 123 3.14 37.15 -6.72
N ILE A 124 2.54 36.40 -7.65
CA ILE A 124 1.92 35.10 -7.41
C ILE A 124 2.64 34.09 -8.28
N VAL A 125 2.92 32.94 -7.70
CA VAL A 125 3.42 31.76 -8.42
C VAL A 125 2.44 30.63 -8.18
N CYS A 126 2.05 29.96 -9.27
CA CYS A 126 1.39 28.65 -9.23
C CYS A 126 2.32 27.69 -9.96
N ALA A 127 2.75 26.64 -9.29
CA ALA A 127 3.73 25.70 -9.80
C ALA A 127 3.23 24.27 -9.65
N ASP A 128 3.54 23.45 -10.65
CA ASP A 128 3.32 22.01 -10.66
C ASP A 128 4.69 21.35 -10.84
N CYS A 129 5.13 20.61 -9.82
CA CYS A 129 6.38 19.87 -9.87
C CYS A 129 6.13 18.46 -10.40
N THR A 130 6.99 18.01 -11.32
CA THR A 130 6.89 16.65 -11.87
C THR A 130 6.97 15.59 -10.77
N GLY A 131 6.05 14.63 -10.82
CA GLY A 131 5.91 13.57 -9.82
C GLY A 131 4.77 13.82 -8.85
N HIS A 132 4.49 12.84 -7.99
CA HIS A 132 3.45 12.93 -6.96
C HIS A 132 3.90 12.22 -5.69
N GLY A 133 3.19 12.46 -4.59
CA GLY A 133 3.58 11.93 -3.29
C GLY A 133 4.85 12.59 -2.76
N VAL A 134 5.68 11.82 -2.04
CA VAL A 134 6.79 12.36 -1.25
C VAL A 134 7.85 13.11 -2.09
N PRO A 135 8.31 12.62 -3.25
CA PRO A 135 9.30 13.36 -4.05
C PRO A 135 8.78 14.70 -4.56
N GLY A 136 7.51 14.74 -5.03
CA GLY A 136 6.87 15.98 -5.46
C GLY A 136 6.74 16.98 -4.31
N ALA A 137 6.37 16.50 -3.13
CA ALA A 137 6.27 17.34 -1.94
C ALA A 137 7.60 17.95 -1.50
N LEU A 138 8.70 17.21 -1.64
CA LEU A 138 10.03 17.76 -1.39
C LEU A 138 10.38 18.88 -2.39
N MET A 139 10.02 18.71 -3.66
CA MET A 139 10.20 19.73 -4.69
C MET A 139 9.42 21.02 -4.39
N THR A 140 8.19 20.89 -3.87
CA THR A 140 7.42 22.05 -3.37
C THR A 140 8.18 22.83 -2.30
N VAL A 141 8.75 22.15 -1.31
CA VAL A 141 9.50 22.78 -0.21
C VAL A 141 10.74 23.50 -0.73
N ILE A 142 11.51 22.83 -1.60
CA ILE A 142 12.70 23.42 -2.24
C ILE A 142 12.30 24.64 -3.06
N GLY A 143 11.32 24.51 -3.95
CA GLY A 143 10.85 25.58 -4.82
C GLY A 143 10.36 26.80 -4.05
N SER A 144 9.53 26.61 -3.02
CA SER A 144 9.03 27.71 -2.18
C SER A 144 10.15 28.45 -1.42
N ASN A 145 11.13 27.71 -0.89
CA ASN A 145 12.29 28.31 -0.22
C ASN A 145 13.15 29.11 -1.21
N LEU A 146 13.39 28.56 -2.40
CA LEU A 146 14.14 29.27 -3.45
C LEU A 146 13.39 30.53 -3.91
N LEU A 147 12.07 30.48 -4.09
CA LEU A 147 11.27 31.66 -4.41
C LEU A 147 11.39 32.73 -3.32
N THR A 148 11.35 32.34 -2.05
CA THR A 148 11.58 33.26 -0.93
C THR A 148 12.95 33.94 -1.01
N GLN A 149 14.02 33.18 -1.27
CA GLN A 149 15.35 33.75 -1.41
C GLN A 149 15.46 34.69 -2.64
N ILE A 150 14.94 34.26 -3.78
CA ILE A 150 15.05 35.00 -5.05
C ILE A 150 14.23 36.30 -4.98
N ILE A 151 12.99 36.22 -4.52
CA ILE A 151 12.03 37.33 -4.57
C ILE A 151 12.11 38.19 -3.32
N THR A 152 12.09 37.59 -2.13
CA THR A 152 12.03 38.35 -0.86
C THR A 152 13.41 38.85 -0.44
N GLU A 153 14.42 37.99 -0.46
CA GLU A 153 15.77 38.35 0.03
C GLU A 153 16.56 39.13 -1.02
N ASN A 154 16.64 38.62 -2.26
CA ASN A 154 17.39 39.26 -3.34
C ASN A 154 16.60 40.36 -4.06
N ARG A 155 15.32 40.55 -3.73
CA ARG A 155 14.44 41.58 -4.31
C ARG A 155 14.38 41.54 -5.84
N LEU A 156 14.44 40.34 -6.40
CA LEU A 156 14.33 40.14 -7.84
C LEU A 156 12.85 40.02 -8.23
N TYR A 157 12.33 41.04 -8.92
CA TYR A 157 10.90 41.11 -9.25
C TYR A 157 10.59 40.91 -10.74
N GLN A 158 11.61 40.71 -11.59
CA GLN A 158 11.41 40.47 -13.02
C GLN A 158 11.07 38.99 -13.26
N PRO A 159 9.86 38.64 -13.75
CA PRO A 159 9.42 37.24 -13.85
C PRO A 159 10.37 36.33 -14.63
N ALA A 160 10.90 36.80 -15.77
CA ALA A 160 11.84 36.04 -16.58
C ALA A 160 13.12 35.67 -15.80
N LYS A 161 13.64 36.61 -15.00
CA LYS A 161 14.86 36.38 -14.20
C LYS A 161 14.58 35.50 -13.00
N ILE A 162 13.40 35.63 -12.37
CA ILE A 162 12.98 34.74 -11.28
C ILE A 162 12.98 33.29 -11.76
N LEU A 163 12.35 33.03 -12.91
CA LEU A 163 12.28 31.67 -13.46
C LEU A 163 13.65 31.12 -13.84
N GLN A 164 14.51 31.94 -14.44
CA GLN A 164 15.88 31.54 -14.78
C GLN A 164 16.69 31.18 -13.52
N GLU A 165 16.68 32.05 -12.51
CA GLU A 165 17.40 31.82 -11.26
C GLU A 165 16.85 30.59 -10.51
N LEU A 166 15.53 30.39 -10.56
CA LEU A 166 14.88 29.23 -9.97
C LEU A 166 15.34 27.93 -10.65
N ASP A 167 15.38 27.90 -11.99
CA ASP A 167 15.84 26.75 -12.77
C ASP A 167 17.32 26.41 -12.49
N GLU A 168 18.18 27.43 -12.48
CA GLU A 168 19.60 27.28 -12.18
C GLU A 168 19.82 26.73 -10.76
N ARG A 169 19.10 27.25 -9.76
CA ARG A 169 19.21 26.82 -8.35
C ARG A 169 18.62 25.44 -8.10
N ILE A 170 17.49 25.11 -8.71
CA ILE A 170 16.91 23.76 -8.64
C ILE A 170 17.89 22.76 -9.25
N SER A 171 18.42 23.05 -10.44
CA SER A 171 19.41 22.21 -11.12
C SER A 171 20.70 22.04 -10.33
N ALA A 172 21.11 23.05 -9.55
CA ALA A 172 22.26 22.95 -8.66
C ALA A 172 21.95 22.13 -7.38
N THR A 173 20.72 22.21 -6.87
CA THR A 173 20.30 21.53 -5.63
C THR A 173 20.08 20.03 -5.83
N LEU A 174 19.63 19.62 -7.01
CA LEU A 174 19.29 18.23 -7.34
C LEU A 174 20.45 17.41 -7.94
N LYS A 175 21.67 17.94 -7.93
CA LYS A 175 22.88 17.25 -8.44
C LYS A 175 23.48 16.27 -7.46
#